data_AF-A0A4Y8WPJ8-F1
#
_entry.id   AF-A0A4Y8WPJ8-F1
#
_cell.length_a   1.000
_cell.length_b   1.000
_cell.length_c   1.000
_cell.angle_alpha   90.00
_cell.angle_beta   90.00
_cell.angle_gamma   90.00
#
_symmetry.space_group_name_H-M   'P 1'
#
loop_
_entity.id
_entity.type
_entity.pdbx_description
1 polymer ?
#
loop_
_entity_poly.entity_id
_entity_poly.type
_entity_poly.pdbx_seq_one_letter_code
_entity_poly.pdbx_strand_id
1 'polypeptide(L)'
;MNIRLNEVTDNATLKEVISQAIGELRIIVLNEMIATNDEQRRAELREQQDILEYESRVVLGDDEIARSVQDKALRLYSPMLKSYYGAN
;
A
#
# COMPACT_ATOMS: atom_id res chain seq x y z
N MET A 1 0.53 -7.51 14.03
CA MET A 1 0.30 -6.07 14.32
C MET A 1 -1.20 -5.84 14.22
N ASN A 2 -1.85 -5.37 15.29
CA ASN A 2 -3.32 -5.31 15.39
C ASN A 2 -3.76 -3.83 15.30
N ILE A 3 -3.94 -3.32 14.10
CA ILE A 3 -4.34 -1.91 13.89
C ILE A 3 -5.87 -1.84 13.91
N ARG A 4 -6.42 -1.37 15.03
CA ARG A 4 -7.85 -1.09 15.19
C ARG A 4 -8.17 0.26 14.51
N LEU A 5 -8.86 0.22 13.38
CA LEU A 5 -9.29 1.39 12.59
C LEU A 5 -10.50 2.16 13.18
N ASN A 6 -10.79 2.05 14.49
CA ASN A 6 -12.12 2.35 15.03
C ASN A 6 -12.23 3.53 16.03
N GLU A 7 -11.21 4.34 16.20
CA GLU A 7 -11.33 5.61 16.90
C GLU A 7 -10.75 6.67 15.97
N VAL A 8 -11.35 7.86 15.91
CA VAL A 8 -10.95 8.96 15.02
C VAL A 8 -9.44 9.16 15.13
N THR A 9 -8.71 8.50 14.25
CA THR A 9 -7.29 8.72 14.03
C THR A 9 -7.26 10.03 13.30
N ASP A 10 -6.79 11.05 14.00
CA ASP A 10 -6.36 12.31 13.43
C ASP A 10 -5.73 12.05 12.05
N ASN A 11 -6.11 12.88 11.07
CA ASN A 11 -5.80 12.66 9.65
C ASN A 11 -4.31 12.34 9.42
N ALA A 12 -3.41 12.92 10.23
CA ALA A 12 -2.00 12.58 10.28
C ALA A 12 -1.73 11.08 10.56
N THR A 13 -2.31 10.52 11.62
CA THR A 13 -2.14 9.09 11.96
C THR A 13 -2.78 8.16 10.93
N LEU A 14 -3.91 8.55 10.32
CA LEU A 14 -4.50 7.78 9.22
C LEU A 14 -3.56 7.72 8.01
N LYS A 15 -2.98 8.86 7.62
CA LYS A 15 -1.99 8.93 6.53
C LYS A 15 -0.75 8.08 6.81
N GLU A 16 -0.27 8.06 8.05
CA GLU A 16 0.86 7.22 8.47
C GLU A 16 0.53 5.73 8.34
N VAL A 17 -0.64 5.30 8.81
CA VAL A 17 -1.09 3.90 8.67
C VAL A 17 -1.20 3.50 7.20
N ILE A 18 -1.75 4.38 6.34
CA ILE A 18 -1.85 4.10 4.90
C ILE A 18 -0.46 4.04 4.25
N SER A 19 0.43 4.97 4.60
CA SER A 19 1.81 4.98 4.08
C SER A 19 2.55 3.69 4.47
N GLN A 20 2.39 3.23 5.70
CA GLN A 20 2.94 1.95 6.17
C GLN A 20 2.36 0.77 5.38
N ALA A 21 1.05 0.73 5.17
CA ALA A 21 0.39 -0.32 4.37
C ALA A 21 0.93 -0.38 2.93
N ILE A 22 1.13 0.77 2.27
CA ILE A 22 1.76 0.83 0.94
C ILE A 22 3.21 0.31 1.01
N GLY A 23 3.94 0.66 2.06
CA GLY A 23 5.29 0.14 2.31
C GLY A 23 5.36 -1.38 2.43
N GLU A 24 4.43 -2.00 3.16
CA GLU A 24 4.34 -3.45 3.28
C GLU A 24 4.05 -4.12 1.92
N LEU A 25 3.13 -3.55 1.13
CA LEU A 25 2.85 -4.04 -0.22
C LEU A 25 4.08 -3.97 -1.12
N ARG A 26 4.89 -2.91 -1.01
CA ARG A 26 6.15 -2.82 -1.75
C ARG A 26 7.10 -3.95 -1.38
N ILE A 27 7.20 -4.34 -0.11
CA ILE A 27 8.04 -5.48 0.29
C ILE A 27 7.51 -6.79 -0.30
N ILE A 28 6.19 -7.00 -0.28
CA ILE A 28 5.56 -8.20 -0.86
C ILE A 28 5.85 -8.30 -2.37
N VAL A 29 5.61 -7.22 -3.11
CA VAL A 29 5.86 -7.16 -4.56
C VAL A 29 7.35 -7.32 -4.87
N LEU A 30 8.25 -6.76 -4.06
CA LEU A 30 9.69 -6.94 -4.22
C LEU A 30 10.10 -8.41 -4.05
N ASN A 31 9.56 -9.09 -3.04
CA ASN A 31 9.83 -10.51 -2.80
C ASN A 31 9.31 -11.38 -3.97
N GLU A 32 8.12 -11.08 -4.50
CA GLU A 32 7.58 -11.76 -5.68
C GLU A 32 8.47 -11.51 -6.90
N MET A 33 8.94 -10.27 -7.10
CA MET A 33 9.81 -9.91 -8.21
C MET A 33 11.16 -10.64 -8.17
N ILE A 34 11.75 -10.80 -6.98
CA ILE A 34 12.99 -11.57 -6.77
C ILE A 34 12.78 -13.05 -7.05
N ALA A 35 11.62 -13.61 -6.66
CA ALA A 35 11.29 -15.02 -6.87
C ALA A 35 10.85 -15.34 -8.32
N THR A 36 10.49 -14.33 -9.11
CA THR A 36 9.96 -14.48 -10.47
C THR A 36 11.07 -14.64 -11.49
N ASN A 37 11.06 -15.74 -12.25
CA ASN A 37 11.98 -16.00 -13.36
C ASN A 37 11.46 -15.54 -14.73
N ASP A 38 10.15 -15.28 -14.84
CA ASP A 38 9.53 -14.75 -16.05
C ASP A 38 9.82 -13.24 -16.18
N GLU A 39 10.48 -12.83 -17.27
CA GLU A 39 10.90 -11.44 -17.46
C GLU A 39 9.73 -10.48 -17.68
N GLN A 40 8.66 -10.93 -18.35
CA GLN A 40 7.47 -10.12 -18.56
C GLN A 40 6.77 -9.86 -17.23
N ARG A 41 6.57 -10.91 -16.43
CA ARG A 41 5.99 -10.77 -15.09
C ARG A 41 6.87 -9.91 -14.18
N ARG A 42 8.20 -10.04 -14.29
CA ARG A 42 9.14 -9.20 -13.55
C ARG A 42 9.03 -7.72 -13.95
N ALA A 43 8.75 -7.41 -15.22
CA ALA A 43 8.52 -6.04 -15.68
C ALA A 43 7.22 -5.44 -15.12
N GLU A 44 6.13 -6.22 -15.09
CA GLU A 44 4.87 -5.81 -14.45
C GLU A 44 5.06 -5.49 -12.97
N LEU A 45 5.81 -6.34 -12.26
CA LEU A 45 6.11 -6.14 -10.84
C LEU A 45 6.98 -4.89 -10.58
N ARG A 46 7.85 -4.51 -11.53
CA ARG A 46 8.60 -3.24 -11.47
C ARG A 46 7.68 -2.03 -11.63
N GLU A 47 6.78 -2.07 -12.61
CA GLU A 47 5.78 -1.01 -12.77
C GLU A 47 4.93 -0.87 -11.51
N GLN A 48 4.54 -2.00 -10.90
CA GLN A 48 3.81 -1.99 -9.65
C GLN A 48 4.63 -1.40 -8.48
N GLN A 49 5.95 -1.65 -8.42
CA GLN A 49 6.84 -0.98 -7.45
C GLN A 49 6.83 0.54 -7.62
N ASP A 50 6.94 1.03 -8.85
CA ASP A 50 7.01 2.45 -9.16
C ASP A 50 5.70 3.16 -8.78
N ILE A 51 4.55 2.54 -9.10
CA ILE A 51 3.22 3.04 -8.72
C ILE A 51 3.10 3.13 -7.20
N LEU A 52 3.44 2.06 -6.48
CA LEU A 52 3.34 2.04 -5.02
C LEU A 52 4.31 3.04 -4.37
N GLU A 53 5.50 3.23 -4.93
CA GLU A 53 6.44 4.24 -4.46
C GLU A 53 5.90 5.65 -4.63
N TYR A 54 5.34 5.96 -5.80
CA TYR A 54 4.67 7.24 -6.03
C TYR A 54 3.54 7.47 -5.03
N GLU A 55 2.65 6.50 -4.87
CA GLU A 55 1.51 6.59 -3.95
C GLU A 55 1.95 6.76 -2.49
N SER A 56 3.03 6.10 -2.06
CA SER A 56 3.59 6.25 -0.71
C SER A 56 4.07 7.66 -0.39
N ARG A 57 4.50 8.42 -1.41
CA ARG A 57 4.92 9.82 -1.28
C ARG A 57 3.72 10.76 -1.30
N VAL A 58 2.74 10.48 -2.15
CA VAL A 58 1.56 11.32 -2.35
C VAL A 58 0.57 11.24 -1.19
N VAL A 59 0.42 10.07 -0.58
CA VAL A 59 -0.57 9.84 0.50
C VAL A 59 -0.46 10.83 1.67
N LEU A 60 0.72 11.39 1.91
CA LEU A 60 0.95 12.33 3.02
C LEU A 60 0.40 13.74 2.75
N GLY A 61 0.08 14.09 1.49
CA GLY A 61 -0.46 15.40 1.11
C GLY A 61 -1.89 15.66 1.61
N ASP A 62 -2.36 16.89 1.38
CA ASP A 62 -3.72 17.35 1.72
C ASP A 62 -4.56 17.75 0.48
N ASP A 63 -4.00 17.59 -0.71
CA ASP A 63 -4.68 17.86 -1.98
C ASP A 63 -5.63 16.73 -2.40
N GLU A 64 -6.35 16.96 -3.50
CA GLU A 64 -7.32 15.99 -4.03
C GLU A 64 -6.67 14.69 -4.50
N ILE A 65 -5.43 14.74 -5.00
CA ILE A 65 -4.68 13.57 -5.42
C ILE A 65 -4.33 12.72 -4.20
N ALA A 66 -3.84 13.35 -3.13
CA ALA A 66 -3.56 12.68 -1.87
C ALA A 66 -4.81 11.99 -1.29
N ARG A 67 -5.96 12.68 -1.29
CA ARG A 67 -7.24 12.09 -0.86
C ARG A 67 -7.63 10.87 -1.70
N SER A 68 -7.51 10.97 -3.02
CA SER A 68 -7.80 9.86 -3.94
C SER A 68 -6.90 8.64 -3.69
N VAL A 69 -5.61 8.86 -3.41
CA VAL A 69 -4.66 7.79 -3.06
C VAL A 69 -5.01 7.17 -1.70
N GLN A 70 -5.37 7.97 -0.70
CA GLN A 70 -5.82 7.49 0.61
C GLN A 70 -7.05 6.58 0.47
N ASP A 71 -8.06 7.02 -0.28
CA ASP A 71 -9.28 6.24 -0.55
C ASP A 71 -8.97 4.93 -1.30
N LYS A 72 -8.09 5.00 -2.31
CA LYS A 72 -7.64 3.83 -3.06
C LYS A 72 -6.99 2.80 -2.12
N ALA A 73 -6.11 3.24 -1.22
CA ALA A 73 -5.40 2.34 -0.32
C ALA A 73 -6.31 1.71 0.74
N LEU A 74 -7.29 2.46 1.27
CA LEU A 74 -8.30 1.91 2.17
C LEU A 74 -9.16 0.84 1.47
N ARG A 75 -9.54 1.08 0.21
CA ARG A 75 -10.42 0.18 -0.55
C ARG A 75 -9.72 -1.05 -1.11
N LEU A 76 -8.49 -0.91 -1.60
CA LEU A 76 -7.78 -1.97 -2.33
C LEU A 76 -6.69 -2.62 -1.48
N TYR A 77 -5.84 -1.82 -0.86
CA TYR A 77 -4.61 -2.29 -0.24
C TYR A 77 -4.83 -2.90 1.13
N SER A 78 -5.72 -2.30 1.94
CA SER A 78 -6.07 -2.84 3.26
C SER A 78 -6.65 -4.27 3.17
N PRO A 79 -7.62 -4.58 2.28
CA PRO A 79 -8.09 -5.96 2.10
C PRO A 79 -7.02 -6.93 1.59
N MET A 80 -6.14 -6.49 0.69
CA MET A 80 -5.05 -7.33 0.18
C MET A 80 -4.09 -7.76 1.30
N LEU A 81 -3.70 -6.82 2.16
CA LEU A 81 -2.83 -7.11 3.31
C LEU A 81 -3.52 -8.04 4.31
N LYS A 82 -4.80 -7.82 4.61
CA LYS A 82 -5.58 -8.73 5.47
C LYS A 82 -5.60 -10.16 4.95
N SER A 83 -5.85 -10.32 3.65
CA SER A 83 -5.82 -11.62 2.97
C SER A 83 -4.43 -12.27 3.07
N TYR A 84 -3.37 -11.49 2.81
CA TYR A 84 -1.99 -11.98 2.83
C TYR A 84 -1.54 -12.48 4.21
N TYR A 85 -1.90 -11.76 5.28
CA TYR A 85 -1.53 -12.14 6.66
C TYR A 85 -2.55 -13.06 7.35
N GLY A 86 -3.61 -13.48 6.67
CA GLY A 86 -4.68 -14.31 7.24
C GLY A 86 -5.47 -13.62 8.36
N ALA A 87 -5.48 -12.29 8.39
CA ALA A 87 -6.22 -11.51 9.38
C ALA A 87 -7.66 -11.31 8.90
N ASN A 88 -8.57 -12.16 9.38
CA ASN A 88 -10.03 -11.98 9.25
C ASN A 88 -10.53 -10.87 10.18
#